data_AF-A0A382ZTI0-F1
#
_entry.id   AF-A0A382ZTI0-F1
#
_cell.length_a   1.000
_cell.length_b   1.000
_cell.length_c   1.000
_cell.angle_alpha   90.00
_cell.angle_beta   90.00
_cell.angle_gamma   90.00
#
_symmetry.space_group_name_H-M   'P 1'
#
loop_
_entity.id
_entity.type
_entity.pdbx_description
1 polymer ?
#
loop_
_entity_poly.entity_id
_entity_poly.type
_entity_poly.pdbx_seq_one_letter_code
_entity_poly.pdbx_strand_id
1 'polypeptide(L)'
;FINCGLVEAAGEACVAPRTWTGLYNMAKAVNDNTSAAGIGLAAKDFDNTMHQFLNYLYSNGGTVSNADTGEITFNSPETVETLAFIGKLAGVAQEGPTGYERSQLTQLYNDGQIGMYINGPWGAGQHNANIAEIVVPIPAGPSGESGTLLITDSMAVFKGSANEDLAMELAQMMTSGEAQYDLDKSWGLTPILQYDKMRDDVYYSTDYWQTFVDPIGRGGPEPMFEDFKALQMGINSAIQGMILGEGSAADLVAE
;
A
#
# COMPACT_ATOMS: atom_id res chain seq x y z
N PHE A 1 0.15 -8.92 -3.12
CA PHE A 1 0.54 -10.33 -3.18
C PHE A 1 -0.70 -11.20 -3.14
N ILE A 2 -0.70 -12.30 -3.89
CA ILE A 2 -1.81 -13.24 -4.02
C ILE A 2 -1.27 -14.66 -3.90
N ASN A 3 -1.78 -15.42 -2.93
CA ASN A 3 -1.43 -16.82 -2.70
C ASN A 3 -2.21 -17.71 -3.69
N CYS A 4 -1.53 -18.16 -4.74
CA CYS A 4 -2.15 -18.97 -5.80
C CYS A 4 -2.66 -20.31 -5.30
N GLY A 5 -2.00 -20.92 -4.31
CA GLY A 5 -2.47 -22.16 -3.71
C GLY A 5 -3.86 -22.02 -3.08
N LEU A 6 -4.11 -20.90 -2.40
CA LEU A 6 -5.43 -20.60 -1.82
C LEU A 6 -6.46 -20.23 -2.89
N VAL A 7 -6.08 -19.45 -3.91
CA VAL A 7 -6.98 -19.08 -5.02
C VAL A 7 -7.41 -20.31 -5.82
N GLU A 8 -6.49 -21.21 -6.13
CA GLU A 8 -6.77 -22.45 -6.86
C GLU A 8 -7.58 -23.44 -6.02
N ALA A 9 -7.29 -23.54 -4.71
CA ALA A 9 -8.10 -24.34 -3.78
C ALA A 9 -9.54 -23.82 -3.67
N ALA A 10 -9.75 -22.52 -3.87
CA ALA A 10 -11.06 -21.90 -3.92
C ALA A 10 -11.81 -22.10 -5.25
N GLY A 11 -11.18 -22.78 -6.23
CA GLY A 11 -11.76 -23.07 -7.54
C GLY A 11 -11.59 -21.95 -8.57
N GLU A 12 -10.76 -20.95 -8.29
CA GLU A 12 -10.48 -19.82 -9.19
C GLU A 12 -9.12 -19.96 -9.87
N ALA A 13 -8.95 -19.31 -11.03
CA ALA A 13 -7.63 -19.23 -11.65
C ALA A 13 -6.78 -18.15 -10.96
N CYS A 14 -5.52 -18.48 -10.63
CA CYS A 14 -4.59 -17.49 -10.08
C CYS A 14 -4.07 -16.53 -11.16
N VAL A 15 -4.88 -15.52 -11.49
CA VAL A 15 -4.55 -14.49 -12.49
C VAL A 15 -4.74 -13.10 -11.90
N ALA A 16 -3.94 -12.14 -12.35
CA ALA A 16 -3.98 -10.78 -11.82
C ALA A 16 -5.37 -10.14 -11.99
N PRO A 17 -6.09 -9.79 -10.90
CA PRO A 17 -7.33 -9.03 -11.01
C PRO A 17 -7.02 -7.62 -11.52
N ARG A 18 -7.76 -7.16 -12.54
CA ARG A 18 -7.54 -5.84 -13.15
C ARG A 18 -8.43 -4.74 -12.58
N THR A 19 -9.50 -5.13 -11.89
CA THR A 19 -10.46 -4.20 -11.27
C THR A 19 -10.71 -4.56 -9.81
N TRP A 20 -11.19 -3.60 -9.03
CA TRP A 20 -11.68 -3.84 -7.67
C TRP A 20 -12.75 -4.92 -7.58
N THR A 21 -13.65 -4.99 -8.56
CA THR A 21 -14.65 -6.07 -8.64
C THR A 21 -13.98 -7.43 -8.79
N GLY A 22 -12.96 -7.54 -9.67
CA GLY A 22 -12.18 -8.76 -9.83
C GLY A 22 -11.46 -9.16 -8.55
N LEU A 23 -10.83 -8.19 -7.86
CA LEU A 23 -10.18 -8.41 -6.58
C LEU A 23 -11.15 -8.93 -5.52
N TYR A 24 -12.30 -8.26 -5.37
CA TYR A 24 -13.32 -8.67 -4.41
C TYR A 24 -13.87 -10.06 -4.72
N ASN A 25 -14.15 -10.37 -5.98
CA ASN A 25 -14.67 -11.68 -6.35
C ASN A 25 -13.66 -12.80 -6.05
N MET A 26 -12.38 -12.58 -6.33
CA MET A 26 -11.31 -13.51 -5.97
C MET A 26 -11.20 -13.67 -4.44
N ALA A 27 -11.23 -12.56 -3.69
CA ALA A 27 -11.20 -12.59 -2.23
C ALA A 27 -12.38 -13.37 -1.67
N LYS A 28 -13.58 -13.09 -2.19
CA LYS A 28 -14.80 -13.77 -1.82
C LYS A 28 -14.74 -15.27 -2.10
N ALA A 29 -14.20 -15.68 -3.24
CA ALA A 29 -14.05 -17.11 -3.55
C ALA A 29 -13.15 -17.80 -2.52
N VAL A 30 -12.00 -17.22 -2.17
CA VAL A 30 -11.12 -17.76 -1.13
C VAL A 30 -11.85 -17.85 0.21
N ASN A 31 -12.54 -16.78 0.60
CA ASN A 31 -13.27 -16.71 1.86
C ASN A 31 -14.43 -17.73 1.95
N ASP A 32 -15.15 -17.96 0.86
CA ASP A 32 -16.32 -18.85 0.85
C ASP A 32 -15.95 -20.33 0.71
N ASN A 33 -14.83 -20.64 0.04
CA ASN A 33 -14.46 -22.01 -0.36
C ASN A 33 -13.22 -22.57 0.36
N THR A 34 -12.59 -21.79 1.24
CA THR A 34 -11.45 -22.23 2.04
C THR A 34 -11.64 -21.84 3.52
N SER A 35 -10.69 -22.22 4.39
CA SER A 35 -10.65 -21.74 5.77
C SER A 35 -9.90 -20.41 5.94
N ALA A 36 -9.30 -19.89 4.88
CA ALA A 36 -8.57 -18.63 4.89
C ALA A 36 -9.52 -17.46 4.61
N ALA A 37 -9.22 -16.29 5.16
CA ALA A 37 -9.88 -15.07 4.74
C ALA A 37 -9.41 -14.67 3.34
N GLY A 38 -10.28 -14.02 2.59
CA GLY A 38 -10.00 -13.63 1.21
C GLY A 38 -8.86 -12.63 1.07
N ILE A 39 -8.82 -11.66 1.99
CA ILE A 39 -7.86 -10.55 1.94
C ILE A 39 -7.43 -10.11 3.34
N GLY A 40 -6.16 -9.74 3.49
CA GLY A 40 -5.63 -9.05 4.66
C GLY A 40 -5.92 -7.55 4.59
N LEU A 41 -6.66 -7.04 5.57
CA LEU A 41 -6.97 -5.62 5.71
C LEU A 41 -6.32 -5.05 6.98
N ALA A 42 -5.40 -4.10 6.83
CA ALA A 42 -4.82 -3.37 7.96
C ALA A 42 -5.79 -2.25 8.34
N ALA A 43 -6.23 -2.25 9.59
CA ALA A 43 -7.15 -1.23 10.09
C ALA A 43 -6.87 -0.79 11.54
N LYS A 44 -5.72 -1.18 12.11
CA LYS A 44 -5.26 -0.64 13.39
C LYS A 44 -5.01 0.87 13.28
N ASP A 45 -5.16 1.61 14.37
CA ASP A 45 -4.81 3.04 14.37
C ASP A 45 -3.28 3.23 14.26
N PHE A 46 -2.80 3.18 13.03
CA PHE A 46 -1.40 3.22 12.65
C PHE A 46 -1.28 3.71 11.20
N ASP A 47 -0.06 4.07 10.78
CA ASP A 47 0.17 4.70 9.47
C ASP A 47 -0.24 3.80 8.28
N ASN A 48 0.00 2.50 8.38
CA ASN A 48 -0.24 1.57 7.29
C ASN A 48 -1.74 1.32 6.96
N THR A 49 -2.64 1.71 7.85
CA THR A 49 -4.10 1.74 7.58
C THR A 49 -4.42 2.84 6.57
N MET A 50 -4.01 4.07 6.85
CA MET A 50 -4.10 5.18 5.91
C MET A 50 -3.36 4.84 4.61
N HIS A 51 -2.16 4.24 4.69
CA HIS A 51 -1.41 3.88 3.49
C HIS A 51 -2.14 2.87 2.60
N GLN A 52 -2.76 1.85 3.19
CA GLN A 52 -3.54 0.89 2.44
C GLN A 52 -4.73 1.55 1.75
N PHE A 53 -5.40 2.48 2.45
CA PHE A 53 -6.48 3.28 1.86
C PHE A 53 -6.00 4.13 0.69
N LEU A 54 -4.87 4.83 0.82
CA LEU A 54 -4.30 5.69 -0.23
C LEU A 54 -3.95 4.91 -1.50
N ASN A 55 -3.46 3.67 -1.37
CA ASN A 55 -3.27 2.79 -2.52
C ASN A 55 -4.55 2.60 -3.33
N TYR A 56 -5.67 2.33 -2.66
CA TYR A 56 -6.95 2.22 -3.34
C TYR A 56 -7.41 3.59 -3.87
N LEU A 57 -7.34 4.66 -3.07
CA LEU A 57 -7.75 6.00 -3.48
C LEU A 57 -7.09 6.41 -4.82
N TYR A 58 -5.76 6.27 -4.92
CA TYR A 58 -5.03 6.60 -6.15
C TYR A 58 -5.36 5.64 -7.30
N SER A 59 -5.59 4.35 -7.02
CA SER A 59 -6.08 3.42 -8.05
C SER A 59 -7.47 3.76 -8.58
N ASN A 60 -8.25 4.57 -7.85
CA ASN A 60 -9.56 5.08 -8.22
C ASN A 60 -9.53 6.50 -8.80
N GLY A 61 -8.35 7.12 -8.93
CA GLY A 61 -8.22 8.50 -9.41
C GLY A 61 -8.51 9.60 -8.39
N GLY A 62 -8.75 9.25 -7.12
CA GLY A 62 -8.96 10.22 -6.05
C GLY A 62 -7.65 10.78 -5.49
N THR A 63 -7.72 11.91 -4.80
CA THR A 63 -6.58 12.55 -4.13
C THR A 63 -6.98 13.12 -2.77
N VAL A 64 -6.04 13.20 -1.82
CA VAL A 64 -6.28 13.87 -0.52
C VAL A 64 -6.26 15.40 -0.68
N SER A 65 -5.30 15.90 -1.44
CA SER A 65 -5.19 17.30 -1.83
C SER A 65 -4.62 17.44 -3.23
N ASN A 66 -4.90 18.57 -3.86
CA ASN A 66 -4.24 18.99 -5.08
C ASN A 66 -2.82 19.44 -4.74
N ALA A 67 -1.82 18.79 -5.34
CA ALA A 67 -0.41 19.05 -5.06
C ALA A 67 0.05 20.46 -5.48
N ASP A 68 -0.57 21.06 -6.50
CA ASP A 68 -0.19 22.37 -7.03
C ASP A 68 -0.84 23.52 -6.24
N THR A 69 -2.10 23.35 -5.83
CA THR A 69 -2.89 24.42 -5.19
C THR A 69 -2.97 24.28 -3.67
N GLY A 70 -2.70 23.09 -3.13
CA GLY A 70 -2.93 22.75 -1.72
C GLY A 70 -4.41 22.61 -1.36
N GLU A 71 -5.32 22.66 -2.35
CA GLU A 71 -6.75 22.49 -2.12
C GLU A 71 -7.06 21.06 -1.65
N ILE A 72 -7.87 20.93 -0.60
CA ILE A 72 -8.32 19.63 -0.10
C ILE A 72 -9.33 19.03 -1.07
N THR A 73 -9.04 17.83 -1.56
CA THR A 73 -9.91 17.08 -2.50
C THR A 73 -10.44 15.79 -1.88
N PHE A 74 -10.19 15.57 -0.59
CA PHE A 74 -10.54 14.35 0.11
C PHE A 74 -12.06 14.10 0.14
N ASN A 75 -12.90 15.12 0.08
CA ASN A 75 -14.37 14.96 0.08
C ASN A 75 -14.97 14.63 -1.31
N SER A 76 -14.17 14.03 -2.19
CA SER A 76 -14.56 13.68 -3.55
C SER A 76 -15.41 12.40 -3.62
N PRO A 77 -16.21 12.20 -4.70
CA PRO A 77 -16.88 10.93 -4.96
C PRO A 77 -15.93 9.73 -4.95
N GLU A 78 -14.71 9.90 -5.46
CA GLU A 78 -13.68 8.86 -5.53
C GLU A 78 -13.24 8.41 -4.13
N THR A 79 -13.18 9.31 -3.15
CA THR A 79 -12.92 8.95 -1.74
C THR A 79 -14.08 8.17 -1.14
N VAL A 80 -15.33 8.60 -1.39
CA VAL A 80 -16.52 7.89 -0.90
C VAL A 80 -16.59 6.48 -1.48
N GLU A 81 -16.32 6.32 -2.77
CA GLU A 81 -16.22 5.01 -3.44
C GLU A 81 -15.12 4.13 -2.84
N THR A 82 -13.95 4.73 -2.57
CA THR A 82 -12.81 4.02 -1.96
C THR A 82 -13.17 3.53 -0.56
N LEU A 83 -13.74 4.39 0.28
CA LEU A 83 -14.12 4.04 1.64
C LEU A 83 -15.20 2.94 1.64
N ALA A 84 -16.21 3.07 0.79
CA ALA A 84 -17.24 2.03 0.61
C ALA A 84 -16.62 0.69 0.15
N PHE A 85 -15.60 0.73 -0.71
CA PHE A 85 -14.89 -0.47 -1.13
C PHE A 85 -14.10 -1.12 0.01
N ILE A 86 -13.44 -0.35 0.88
CA ILE A 86 -12.82 -0.87 2.11
C ILE A 86 -13.85 -1.56 3.01
N GLY A 87 -15.02 -0.94 3.23
CA GLY A 87 -16.11 -1.56 3.98
C GLY A 87 -16.59 -2.87 3.34
N LYS A 88 -16.65 -2.94 2.02
CA LYS A 88 -16.97 -4.17 1.29
C LYS A 88 -15.89 -5.25 1.45
N LEU A 89 -14.61 -4.89 1.40
CA LEU A 89 -13.48 -5.80 1.62
C LEU A 89 -13.47 -6.38 3.04
N ALA A 90 -13.89 -5.60 4.04
CA ALA A 90 -13.98 -6.07 5.42
C ALA A 90 -14.88 -7.31 5.57
N GLY A 91 -15.90 -7.46 4.73
CA GLY A 91 -16.77 -8.63 4.70
C GLY A 91 -16.13 -9.92 4.16
N VAL A 92 -14.91 -9.84 3.61
CA VAL A 92 -14.11 -10.99 3.13
C VAL A 92 -12.68 -10.94 3.68
N ALA A 93 -12.47 -10.14 4.73
CA ALA A 93 -11.17 -9.97 5.39
C ALA A 93 -11.03 -10.87 6.62
N GLN A 94 -9.82 -10.91 7.18
CA GLN A 94 -9.58 -11.61 8.44
C GLN A 94 -10.41 -11.01 9.59
N GLU A 95 -10.78 -11.83 10.58
CA GLU A 95 -11.57 -11.38 11.72
C GLU A 95 -10.86 -10.25 12.51
N GLY A 96 -11.63 -9.25 12.92
CA GLY A 96 -11.14 -8.09 13.68
C GLY A 96 -10.03 -7.30 12.98
N PRO A 97 -10.23 -6.77 11.74
CA PRO A 97 -9.19 -6.02 11.02
C PRO A 97 -8.54 -4.88 11.81
N THR A 98 -9.30 -4.25 12.73
CA THR A 98 -8.83 -3.13 13.57
C THR A 98 -7.75 -3.51 14.57
N GLY A 99 -7.48 -4.81 14.76
CA GLY A 99 -6.37 -5.32 15.56
C GLY A 99 -5.05 -5.49 14.79
N TYR A 100 -5.06 -5.33 13.46
CA TYR A 100 -3.93 -5.68 12.59
C TYR A 100 -3.35 -4.48 11.87
N GLU A 101 -2.02 -4.48 11.80
CA GLU A 101 -1.19 -3.63 10.95
C GLU A 101 -0.48 -4.54 9.93
N ARG A 102 0.14 -3.94 8.91
CA ARG A 102 0.74 -4.68 7.77
C ARG A 102 1.72 -5.79 8.19
N SER A 103 2.49 -5.59 9.27
CA SER A 103 3.46 -6.58 9.76
C SER A 103 2.79 -7.87 10.23
N GLN A 104 1.64 -7.77 10.92
CA GLN A 104 0.88 -8.95 11.36
C GLN A 104 0.18 -9.63 10.18
N LEU A 105 -0.22 -8.89 9.14
CA LEU A 105 -0.77 -9.49 7.92
C LEU A 105 0.26 -10.36 7.19
N THR A 106 1.53 -9.97 7.15
CA THR A 106 2.61 -10.81 6.60
C THR A 106 2.67 -12.16 7.29
N GLN A 107 2.50 -12.19 8.62
CA GLN A 107 2.47 -13.45 9.38
C GLN A 107 1.24 -14.30 9.01
N LEU A 108 0.05 -13.70 8.95
CA LEU A 108 -1.17 -14.42 8.52
C LEU A 108 -1.02 -15.00 7.10
N TYR A 109 -0.37 -14.27 6.20
CA TYR A 109 -0.12 -14.72 4.84
C TYR A 109 0.82 -15.94 4.83
N ASN A 110 1.88 -15.89 5.63
CA ASN A 110 2.83 -16.99 5.81
C ASN A 110 2.21 -18.25 6.41
N ASP A 111 1.22 -18.06 7.29
CA ASP A 111 0.45 -19.14 7.91
C ASP A 111 -0.70 -19.63 7.01
N GLY A 112 -0.86 -19.07 5.81
CA GLY A 112 -1.92 -19.43 4.86
C GLY A 112 -3.32 -19.05 5.33
N GLN A 113 -3.43 -18.08 6.24
CA GLN A 113 -4.70 -17.63 6.83
C GLN A 113 -5.37 -16.50 6.06
N ILE A 114 -4.64 -15.84 5.14
CA ILE A 114 -5.18 -14.86 4.21
C ILE A 114 -4.73 -15.17 2.77
N GLY A 115 -5.64 -15.01 1.81
CA GLY A 115 -5.37 -15.27 0.38
C GLY A 115 -4.59 -14.16 -0.32
N MET A 116 -4.80 -12.92 0.09
CA MET A 116 -4.23 -11.74 -0.58
C MET A 116 -3.94 -10.64 0.42
N TYR A 117 -2.98 -9.76 0.15
CA TYR A 117 -2.80 -8.51 0.89
C TYR A 117 -1.90 -7.51 0.13
N ILE A 118 -1.90 -6.25 0.60
CA ILE A 118 -1.04 -5.19 0.07
C ILE A 118 0.25 -5.12 0.89
N ASN A 119 1.39 -5.21 0.18
CA ASN A 119 2.73 -5.00 0.74
C ASN A 119 3.68 -4.48 -0.34
N GLY A 120 4.85 -3.97 0.05
CA GLY A 120 5.86 -3.47 -0.87
C GLY A 120 6.80 -4.55 -1.44
N PRO A 121 7.81 -4.16 -2.24
CA PRO A 121 8.72 -5.10 -2.88
C PRO A 121 9.55 -5.94 -1.90
N TRP A 122 9.80 -5.44 -0.68
CA TRP A 122 10.44 -6.22 0.38
C TRP A 122 9.62 -7.46 0.80
N GLY A 123 8.31 -7.49 0.52
CA GLY A 123 7.40 -8.56 0.95
C GLY A 123 7.78 -9.94 0.43
N ALA A 124 8.33 -10.05 -0.79
CA ALA A 124 8.76 -11.35 -1.32
C ALA A 124 9.86 -12.00 -0.46
N GLY A 125 10.75 -11.19 0.13
CA GLY A 125 11.79 -11.69 1.04
C GLY A 125 11.26 -12.10 2.42
N GLN A 126 10.01 -11.76 2.75
CA GLN A 126 9.35 -12.09 4.01
C GLN A 126 8.47 -13.34 3.92
N HIS A 127 8.19 -13.81 2.70
CA HIS A 127 7.28 -14.94 2.48
C HIS A 127 7.97 -16.30 2.57
N ASN A 128 7.25 -17.29 3.09
CA ASN A 128 7.72 -18.66 3.12
C ASN A 128 7.87 -19.23 1.69
N ALA A 129 8.99 -19.89 1.42
CA ALA A 129 9.36 -20.35 0.06
C ALA A 129 8.39 -21.39 -0.56
N ASN A 130 7.51 -22.00 0.24
CA ASN A 130 6.50 -22.95 -0.22
C ASN A 130 5.18 -22.28 -0.67
N ILE A 131 5.04 -20.96 -0.52
CA ILE A 131 3.87 -20.24 -1.00
C ILE A 131 4.05 -19.98 -2.50
N ALA A 132 3.21 -20.63 -3.32
CA ALA A 132 3.08 -20.26 -4.72
C ALA A 132 2.29 -18.94 -4.79
N GLU A 133 2.91 -17.87 -5.27
CA GLU A 133 2.29 -16.54 -5.31
C GLU A 133 2.54 -15.78 -6.61
N ILE A 134 1.63 -14.84 -6.87
CA ILE A 134 1.86 -13.76 -7.83
C ILE A 134 1.86 -12.41 -7.12
N VAL A 135 2.68 -11.50 -7.65
CA VAL A 135 2.64 -10.08 -7.33
C VAL A 135 1.93 -9.35 -8.45
N VAL A 136 1.06 -8.39 -8.10
CA VAL A 136 0.24 -7.66 -9.06
C VAL A 136 0.14 -6.20 -8.62
N PRO A 137 -0.06 -5.24 -9.57
CA PRO A 137 -0.38 -3.87 -9.21
C PRO A 137 -1.71 -3.78 -8.46
N ILE A 138 -1.92 -2.70 -7.72
CA ILE A 138 -3.24 -2.41 -7.14
C ILE A 138 -4.28 -2.33 -8.27
N PRO A 139 -5.34 -3.15 -8.28
CA PRO A 139 -6.31 -3.16 -9.37
C PRO A 139 -7.01 -1.81 -9.52
N ALA A 140 -7.43 -1.46 -10.74
CA ALA A 140 -8.10 -0.19 -11.00
C ALA A 140 -9.44 -0.10 -10.25
N GLY A 141 -9.69 1.06 -9.65
CA GLY A 141 -11.02 1.44 -9.18
C GLY A 141 -11.95 1.79 -10.34
N PRO A 142 -13.25 1.94 -10.09
CA PRO A 142 -14.23 2.31 -11.12
C PRO A 142 -13.92 3.61 -11.87
N SER A 143 -13.17 4.53 -11.26
CA SER A 143 -12.91 5.88 -11.76
C SER A 143 -11.44 6.11 -12.13
N GLY A 144 -10.59 5.08 -12.06
CA GLY A 144 -9.13 5.18 -12.27
C GLY A 144 -8.53 4.05 -13.11
N GLU A 145 -7.20 4.03 -13.20
CA GLU A 145 -6.45 3.17 -14.13
C GLU A 145 -5.36 2.31 -13.47
N SER A 146 -5.44 2.10 -12.15
CA SER A 146 -4.38 1.57 -11.26
C SER A 146 -3.32 2.63 -10.94
N GLY A 147 -3.02 2.75 -9.64
CA GLY A 147 -2.09 3.70 -9.04
C GLY A 147 -1.65 3.15 -7.67
N THR A 148 -0.59 3.70 -7.12
CA THR A 148 -0.01 3.27 -5.83
C THR A 148 0.27 4.47 -4.95
N LEU A 149 0.31 4.25 -3.64
CA LEU A 149 0.91 5.22 -2.74
C LEU A 149 2.44 5.26 -2.96
N LEU A 150 2.99 6.47 -2.94
CA LEU A 150 4.42 6.73 -2.91
C LEU A 150 4.83 7.24 -1.52
N ILE A 151 5.76 6.54 -0.88
CA ILE A 151 6.34 6.90 0.41
C ILE A 151 7.85 7.00 0.24
N THR A 152 8.45 7.96 0.95
CA THR A 152 9.90 8.12 1.05
C THR A 152 10.31 8.29 2.50
N ASP A 153 11.37 7.60 2.90
CA ASP A 153 12.06 7.93 4.15
C ASP A 153 13.11 9.01 3.87
N SER A 154 13.12 10.06 4.70
CA SER A 154 14.04 11.18 4.57
C SER A 154 14.98 11.28 5.76
N MET A 155 16.24 11.61 5.51
CA MET A 155 17.20 11.93 6.57
C MET A 155 17.29 13.43 6.78
N ALA A 156 17.10 13.87 8.04
CA ALA A 156 17.17 15.26 8.44
C ALA A 156 18.30 15.50 9.45
N VAL A 157 18.99 16.63 9.31
CA VAL A 157 19.98 17.12 10.28
C VAL A 157 19.36 18.29 11.05
N PHE A 158 19.31 18.17 12.38
CA PHE A 158 18.74 19.23 13.21
C PHE A 158 19.67 20.43 13.31
N LYS A 159 19.08 21.62 13.12
CA LYS A 159 19.75 22.91 13.35
C LYS A 159 20.26 23.00 14.79
N GLY A 160 21.52 23.40 14.97
CA GLY A 160 22.16 23.53 16.27
C GLY A 160 22.69 22.21 16.84
N SER A 161 22.76 21.14 16.05
CA SER A 161 23.48 19.93 16.44
C SER A 161 24.97 20.23 16.68
N ALA A 162 25.59 19.51 17.61
CA ALA A 162 26.95 19.82 18.07
C ALA A 162 28.01 19.79 16.96
N ASN A 163 27.77 19.04 15.89
CA ASN A 163 28.63 18.93 14.71
C ASN A 163 27.79 18.95 13.43
N GLU A 164 27.03 20.02 13.20
CA GLU A 164 26.07 20.13 12.09
C GLU A 164 26.68 19.86 10.71
N ASP A 165 27.87 20.42 10.43
CA ASP A 165 28.57 20.21 9.16
C ASP A 165 28.91 18.73 8.91
N LEU A 166 29.44 18.03 9.93
CA LEU A 166 29.80 16.62 9.82
C LEU A 166 28.56 15.73 9.72
N ALA A 167 27.48 16.07 10.44
CA ALA A 167 26.21 15.38 10.33
C ALA A 167 25.61 15.54 8.93
N MET A 168 25.74 16.72 8.32
CA MET A 168 25.32 16.98 6.95
C MET A 168 26.16 16.18 5.93
N GLU A 169 27.47 16.12 6.11
CA GLU A 169 28.36 15.32 5.26
C GLU A 169 27.99 13.83 5.33
N LEU A 170 27.77 13.29 6.53
CA LEU A 170 27.33 11.91 6.72
C LEU A 170 25.97 11.65 6.04
N ALA A 171 25.01 12.56 6.22
CA ALA A 171 23.69 12.42 5.61
C ALA A 171 23.79 12.34 4.08
N GLN A 172 24.59 13.22 3.46
CA GLN A 172 24.82 13.22 2.01
C GLN A 172 25.52 11.94 1.52
N MET A 173 26.51 11.44 2.26
CA MET A 173 27.20 10.19 1.91
C MET A 173 26.25 8.99 1.93
N MET A 174 25.31 8.95 2.85
CA MET A 174 24.37 7.82 2.99
C MET A 174 23.23 7.85 1.97
N THR A 175 22.83 9.02 1.46
CA THR A 175 21.65 9.18 0.59
C THR A 175 21.97 9.42 -0.88
N SER A 176 23.22 9.17 -1.31
CA SER A 176 23.65 9.41 -2.69
C SER A 176 24.43 8.25 -3.30
N GLY A 177 24.46 8.21 -4.64
CA GLY A 177 25.32 7.31 -5.41
C GLY A 177 25.13 5.83 -5.07
N GLU A 178 26.25 5.13 -4.87
CA GLU A 178 26.26 3.70 -4.56
C GLU A 178 25.63 3.40 -3.18
N ALA A 179 25.73 4.29 -2.20
CA ALA A 179 25.18 4.03 -0.86
C ALA A 179 23.65 3.90 -0.89
N GLN A 180 22.97 4.83 -1.59
CA GLN A 180 21.52 4.75 -1.78
C GLN A 180 21.13 3.55 -2.66
N TYR A 181 21.91 3.26 -3.72
CA TYR A 181 21.65 2.10 -4.57
C TYR A 181 21.73 0.79 -3.79
N ASP A 182 22.76 0.62 -2.96
CA ASP A 182 22.94 -0.56 -2.13
C ASP A 182 21.82 -0.69 -1.10
N LEU A 183 21.38 0.41 -0.49
CA LEU A 183 20.23 0.42 0.41
C LEU A 183 18.97 -0.03 -0.32
N ASP A 184 18.60 0.63 -1.42
CA ASP A 184 17.37 0.33 -2.16
C ASP A 184 17.35 -1.13 -2.64
N LYS A 185 18.48 -1.60 -3.18
CA LYS A 185 18.63 -2.98 -3.64
C LYS A 185 18.56 -3.99 -2.50
N SER A 186 19.30 -3.77 -1.42
CA SER A 186 19.41 -4.75 -0.34
C SER A 186 18.16 -4.82 0.53
N TRP A 187 17.43 -3.72 0.68
CA TRP A 187 16.19 -3.67 1.46
C TRP A 187 14.94 -3.97 0.63
N GLY A 188 15.06 -4.06 -0.70
CA GLY A 188 13.92 -4.31 -1.59
C GLY A 188 13.00 -3.09 -1.68
N LEU A 189 13.58 -1.91 -1.90
CA LEU A 189 12.87 -0.65 -2.09
C LEU A 189 12.81 -0.27 -3.57
N THR A 190 11.77 0.45 -3.97
CA THR A 190 11.70 1.07 -5.30
C THR A 190 12.79 2.13 -5.45
N PRO A 191 13.35 2.33 -6.66
CA PRO A 191 14.45 3.25 -6.85
C PRO A 191 14.04 4.70 -6.60
N ILE A 192 14.75 5.40 -5.70
CA ILE A 192 14.51 6.83 -5.46
C ILE A 192 15.34 7.74 -6.37
N LEU A 193 16.44 7.22 -6.94
CA LEU A 193 17.28 7.91 -7.92
C LEU A 193 17.10 7.30 -9.32
N GLN A 194 17.45 8.08 -10.35
CA GLN A 194 17.46 7.63 -11.75
C GLN A 194 18.71 6.79 -12.05
N TYR A 195 18.79 5.60 -11.44
CA TYR A 195 19.97 4.74 -11.52
C TYR A 195 20.29 4.30 -12.94
N ASP A 196 19.29 4.18 -13.81
CA ASP A 196 19.44 3.89 -15.25
C ASP A 196 20.28 4.94 -15.99
N LYS A 197 20.40 6.16 -15.46
CA LYS A 197 21.29 7.21 -15.98
C LYS A 197 22.67 7.21 -15.33
N MET A 198 22.86 6.42 -14.28
CA MET A 198 24.07 6.36 -13.47
C MET A 198 24.87 5.08 -13.71
N ARG A 199 24.20 3.98 -14.10
CA ARG A 199 24.80 2.65 -14.29
C ARG A 199 24.00 1.79 -15.27
N ASP A 200 24.67 0.82 -15.89
CA ASP A 200 24.06 -0.07 -16.89
C ASP A 200 23.23 -1.21 -16.28
N ASP A 201 23.64 -1.72 -15.11
CA ASP A 201 22.97 -2.84 -14.43
C ASP A 201 22.17 -2.32 -13.22
N VAL A 202 20.85 -2.45 -13.30
CA VAL A 202 19.89 -2.03 -12.28
C VAL A 202 19.08 -3.22 -11.77
N TYR A 203 18.87 -3.27 -10.45
CA TYR A 203 18.21 -4.41 -9.80
C TYR A 203 16.72 -4.59 -10.16
N TYR A 204 16.08 -3.53 -10.70
CA TYR A 204 14.64 -3.47 -10.93
C TYR A 204 14.20 -3.81 -12.36
N SER A 205 15.01 -4.57 -13.11
CA SER A 205 14.73 -4.94 -14.50
C SER A 205 13.81 -6.17 -14.69
N THR A 206 13.44 -6.87 -13.60
CA THR A 206 12.61 -8.08 -13.67
C THR A 206 11.11 -7.77 -13.66
N ASP A 207 10.28 -8.70 -14.16
CA ASP A 207 8.81 -8.56 -14.13
C ASP A 207 8.25 -8.33 -12.72
N TYR A 208 8.89 -8.95 -11.72
CA TYR A 208 8.59 -8.71 -10.31
C TYR A 208 8.71 -7.23 -9.96
N TRP A 209 9.82 -6.60 -10.36
CA TRP A 209 10.07 -5.18 -10.08
C TRP A 209 9.23 -4.24 -10.93
N GLN A 210 8.96 -4.57 -12.19
CA GLN A 210 8.09 -3.76 -13.05
C GLN A 210 6.68 -3.63 -12.47
N THR A 211 6.21 -4.62 -11.70
CA THR A 211 4.95 -4.54 -10.94
C THR A 211 4.91 -3.36 -9.96
N PHE A 212 6.06 -2.95 -9.41
CA PHE A 212 6.18 -1.84 -8.47
C PHE A 212 6.66 -0.54 -9.11
N VAL A 213 7.46 -0.61 -10.18
CA VAL A 213 8.02 0.57 -10.86
C VAL A 213 7.02 1.20 -11.84
N ASP A 214 6.30 0.39 -12.63
CA ASP A 214 5.34 0.89 -13.64
C ASP A 214 4.20 1.76 -13.08
N PRO A 215 3.68 1.49 -11.86
CA PRO A 215 2.61 2.32 -11.29
C PRO A 215 3.09 3.64 -10.68
N ILE A 216 4.41 3.87 -10.51
CA ILE A 216 4.93 5.06 -9.82
C ILE A 216 4.41 6.35 -10.44
N GLY A 217 4.42 6.46 -11.77
CA GLY A 217 3.96 7.66 -12.48
C GLY A 217 2.44 7.89 -12.44
N ARG A 218 1.66 6.91 -11.99
CA ARG A 218 0.20 6.98 -11.81
C ARG A 218 -0.21 7.00 -10.33
N GLY A 219 0.78 6.97 -9.43
CA GLY A 219 0.59 7.00 -7.99
C GLY A 219 0.42 8.41 -7.44
N GLY A 220 0.23 8.48 -6.12
CA GLY A 220 0.18 9.74 -5.38
C GLY A 220 1.09 9.69 -4.14
N PRO A 221 1.66 10.83 -3.72
CA PRO A 221 2.50 10.90 -2.54
C PRO A 221 1.67 10.77 -1.26
N GLU A 222 2.31 10.33 -0.19
CA GLU A 222 1.74 10.57 1.14
C GLU A 222 1.43 12.08 1.31
N PRO A 223 0.20 12.44 1.75
CA PRO A 223 -0.20 13.84 1.86
C PRO A 223 0.68 14.60 2.86
N MET A 224 1.28 15.70 2.41
CA MET A 224 2.11 16.56 3.25
C MET A 224 1.26 17.62 3.96
N PHE A 225 1.10 17.47 5.28
CA PHE A 225 0.39 18.41 6.14
C PHE A 225 1.25 18.74 7.37
N GLU A 226 1.13 19.97 7.88
CA GLU A 226 1.82 20.36 9.12
C GLU A 226 1.38 19.48 10.30
N ASP A 227 0.07 19.27 10.44
CA ASP A 227 -0.51 18.34 11.41
C ASP A 227 -0.84 16.99 10.76
N PHE A 228 0.21 16.30 10.34
CA PHE A 228 0.10 14.96 9.76
C PHE A 228 -0.61 13.97 10.69
N LYS A 229 -0.43 14.10 12.01
CA LYS A 229 -1.06 13.19 12.97
C LYS A 229 -2.56 13.41 13.06
N ALA A 230 -3.05 14.64 13.03
CA ALA A 230 -4.49 14.90 12.94
C ALA A 230 -5.09 14.32 11.64
N LEU A 231 -4.41 14.51 10.50
CA LEU A 231 -4.85 13.93 9.22
C LEU A 231 -4.94 12.40 9.29
N GLN A 232 -3.88 11.75 9.79
CA GLN A 232 -3.81 10.30 9.93
C GLN A 232 -4.94 9.79 10.84
N MET A 233 -5.17 10.45 11.98
CA MET A 233 -6.26 10.08 12.90
C MET A 233 -7.63 10.21 12.23
N GLY A 234 -7.88 11.29 11.48
CA GLY A 234 -9.15 11.50 10.77
C GLY A 234 -9.42 10.40 9.74
N ILE A 235 -8.45 10.12 8.87
CA ILE A 235 -8.57 9.08 7.84
C ILE A 235 -8.72 7.69 8.48
N ASN A 236 -7.92 7.38 9.49
CA ASN A 236 -8.01 6.10 10.20
C ASN A 236 -9.37 5.93 10.88
N SER A 237 -9.92 6.99 11.48
CA SER A 237 -11.24 6.97 12.12
C SER A 237 -12.34 6.70 11.09
N ALA A 238 -12.30 7.35 9.94
CA ALA A 238 -13.26 7.09 8.86
C ALA A 238 -13.18 5.63 8.35
N ILE A 239 -11.96 5.10 8.18
CA ILE A 239 -11.73 3.70 7.77
C ILE A 239 -12.29 2.73 8.81
N GLN A 240 -11.96 2.93 10.08
CA GLN A 240 -12.44 2.07 11.17
C GLN A 240 -13.95 2.15 11.31
N GLY A 241 -14.53 3.35 11.29
CA GLY A 241 -15.97 3.55 11.33
C GLY A 241 -16.69 2.85 10.18
N MET A 242 -16.10 2.87 8.97
CA MET A 242 -16.67 2.15 7.84
C MET A 242 -16.61 0.62 8.02
N ILE A 243 -15.49 0.10 8.55
CA ILE A 243 -15.33 -1.34 8.85
C ILE A 243 -16.30 -1.79 9.96
N LEU A 244 -16.52 -0.94 10.96
CA LEU A 244 -17.40 -1.20 12.11
C LEU A 244 -18.88 -0.93 11.82
N GLY A 245 -19.21 -0.34 10.67
CA GLY A 245 -20.58 0.00 10.28
C GLY A 245 -21.18 1.18 11.05
N GLU A 246 -20.35 2.13 11.46
CA GLU A 246 -20.72 3.30 12.28
C GLU A 246 -21.38 4.43 11.47
N GLY A 247 -21.29 4.39 10.14
CA GLY A 247 -21.88 5.39 9.25
C GLY A 247 -21.83 4.99 7.79
N SER A 248 -22.44 5.82 6.93
CA SER A 248 -22.23 5.69 5.49
C SER A 248 -20.86 6.24 5.10
N ALA A 249 -20.31 5.75 3.99
CA ALA A 249 -19.03 6.25 3.49
C ALA A 249 -19.06 7.78 3.23
N ALA A 250 -20.20 8.33 2.81
CA ALA A 250 -20.35 9.76 2.58
C ALA A 250 -20.33 10.56 3.88
N ASP A 251 -20.97 10.06 4.93
CA ASP A 251 -20.99 10.74 6.24
C ASP A 251 -19.59 10.72 6.87
N LEU A 252 -18.91 9.57 6.83
CA LEU A 252 -17.57 9.38 7.40
C LEU A 252 -16.48 10.18 6.67
N VAL A 253 -16.65 10.45 5.38
CA VAL A 253 -15.72 11.31 4.61
C VAL A 253 -15.97 12.81 4.89
N ALA A 254 -17.17 13.17 5.30
CA ALA A 254 -17.55 14.56 5.56
C ALA A 254 -17.20 15.06 6.97
N GLU A 255 -16.95 14.14 7.91
CA GLU A 255 -16.50 14.40 9.28
C GLU A 255 -15.03 14.84 9.36
#